data_AF-A0A2N7W9B1-F1
#
_entry.id   AF-A0A2N7W9B1-F1
#
_cell.length_a   1.000
_cell.length_b   1.000
_cell.length_c   1.000
_cell.angle_alpha   90.00
_cell.angle_beta   90.00
_cell.angle_gamma   90.00
#
_symmetry.space_group_name_H-M   'P 1'
#
loop_
_entity.id
_entity.type
_entity.pdbx_description
1 polymer ?
#
loop_
_entity_poly.entity_id
_entity_poly.type
_entity_poly.pdbx_seq_one_letter_code
_entity_poly.pdbx_strand_id
1 'polypeptide(L)'
;MEDQLLKARIELGEDAEKFVRSKLGEAVLAIAEGQANAAYNELSRISPWRKRRISQLQSQIWRAESFQQWLAEIITEGRHSLELLEGED
;
A
#
# COMPACT_ATOMS: atom_id res chain seq x y z
N MET A 1 10.19 -18.73 19.82
CA MET A 1 9.36 -17.50 19.86
C MET A 1 9.60 -16.69 18.60
N GLU A 2 10.86 -16.53 18.19
CA GLU A 2 11.27 -15.90 16.93
C GLU A 2 10.67 -16.58 15.69
N ASP A 3 10.76 -17.92 15.56
CA ASP A 3 10.19 -18.66 14.43
C ASP A 3 8.66 -18.47 14.31
N GLN A 4 7.97 -18.33 15.44
CA GLN A 4 6.53 -18.08 15.44
C GLN A 4 6.19 -16.69 14.91
N LEU A 5 7.02 -15.69 15.21
CA LEU A 5 6.89 -14.34 14.67
C LEU A 5 7.20 -14.32 13.18
N LEU A 6 8.24 -15.03 12.73
CA LEU A 6 8.56 -15.18 11.30
C LEU A 6 7.40 -15.83 10.55
N LYS A 7 6.88 -16.96 11.05
CA LYS A 7 5.71 -17.65 10.46
C LYS A 7 4.48 -16.74 10.35
N ALA A 8 4.18 -15.96 11.38
CA ALA A 8 3.05 -15.02 11.34
C ALA A 8 3.24 -13.91 10.28
N ARG A 9 4.46 -13.41 10.10
CA ARG A 9 4.77 -12.41 9.06
C ARG A 9 4.69 -12.99 7.66
N ILE A 10 5.16 -14.24 7.48
CA ILE A 10 5.03 -14.98 6.22
C ILE A 10 3.55 -15.11 5.85
N GLU A 11 2.72 -15.62 6.76
CA GLU A 11 1.28 -15.80 6.54
C GLU A 11 0.59 -14.47 6.17
N LEU A 12 0.91 -13.39 6.88
CA LEU A 12 0.34 -12.08 6.58
C LEU A 12 0.78 -11.55 5.19
N GLY A 13 2.04 -11.77 4.81
CA GLY A 13 2.55 -11.43 3.49
C GLY A 13 1.85 -12.20 2.37
N GLU A 14 1.66 -13.51 2.55
CA GLU A 14 0.90 -14.35 1.60
C GLU A 14 -0.55 -13.88 1.46
N ASP A 15 -1.20 -13.52 2.56
CA ASP A 15 -2.57 -13.03 2.54
C ASP A 15 -2.69 -11.67 1.86
N ALA A 16 -1.72 -10.77 2.06
CA ALA A 16 -1.63 -9.53 1.31
C ALA A 16 -1.44 -9.79 -0.19
N GLU A 17 -0.59 -10.75 -0.59
CA GLU A 17 -0.45 -11.14 -1.99
C GLU A 17 -1.75 -11.70 -2.58
N LYS A 18 -2.42 -12.61 -1.87
CA LYS A 18 -3.71 -13.17 -2.28
C LYS A 18 -4.76 -12.08 -2.43
N PHE A 19 -4.81 -11.14 -1.49
CA PHE A 19 -5.72 -10.00 -1.54
C PHE A 19 -5.47 -9.15 -2.78
N VAL A 20 -4.23 -8.70 -3.03
CA VAL A 20 -3.87 -7.86 -4.17
C VAL A 20 -4.23 -8.52 -5.51
N ARG A 21 -4.09 -9.85 -5.62
CA ARG A 21 -4.45 -10.64 -6.83
C ARG A 21 -5.93 -11.00 -6.91
N SER A 22 -6.73 -10.72 -5.88
CA SER A 22 -8.16 -10.99 -5.91
C SER A 22 -8.89 -9.89 -6.70
N LYS A 23 -10.05 -10.21 -7.27
CA LYS A 23 -10.92 -9.21 -7.93
C LYS A 23 -11.26 -8.02 -7.03
N LEU A 24 -11.38 -8.27 -5.73
CA LEU A 24 -11.64 -7.20 -4.75
C LEU A 24 -10.41 -6.31 -4.57
N GLY A 25 -9.23 -6.90 -4.40
CA GLY A 25 -7.97 -6.16 -4.30
C GLY A 25 -7.71 -5.33 -5.55
N GLU A 26 -7.81 -5.93 -6.73
CA GLU A 26 -7.71 -5.23 -8.02
C GLU A 26 -8.67 -4.02 -8.09
N ALA A 27 -9.95 -4.23 -7.74
CA ALA A 27 -10.93 -3.15 -7.77
C ALA A 27 -10.61 -2.01 -6.80
N VAL A 28 -10.23 -2.34 -5.55
CA VAL A 28 -9.93 -1.33 -4.52
C VAL A 28 -8.62 -0.59 -4.83
N LEU A 29 -7.60 -1.29 -5.35
CA LEU A 29 -6.35 -0.67 -5.80
C LEU A 29 -6.58 0.28 -6.98
N ALA A 30 -7.39 -0.12 -7.95
CA ALA A 30 -7.77 0.75 -9.07
C ALA A 30 -8.55 1.99 -8.58
N ILE A 31 -9.41 1.85 -7.58
CA ILE A 31 -10.10 2.98 -6.95
C ILE A 31 -9.10 3.93 -6.27
N ALA A 32 -8.16 3.40 -5.49
CA ALA A 32 -7.13 4.21 -4.82
C ALA A 32 -6.27 4.96 -5.84
N GLU A 33 -5.78 4.29 -6.87
CA GLU A 33 -5.01 4.89 -7.96
C GLU A 33 -5.82 5.98 -8.69
N GLY A 34 -7.09 5.70 -9.01
CA GLY A 34 -7.99 6.69 -9.61
C GLY A 34 -8.17 7.94 -8.74
N GLN A 35 -8.27 7.78 -7.42
CA GLN A 35 -8.37 8.91 -6.48
C GLN A 35 -7.08 9.74 -6.43
N ALA A 36 -5.91 9.11 -6.45
CA ALA A 36 -4.63 9.82 -6.50
C ALA A 36 -4.49 10.59 -7.83
N ASN A 37 -4.73 9.93 -8.96
CA ASN A 37 -4.64 10.53 -10.29
C ASN A 37 -5.60 11.72 -10.48
N ALA A 38 -6.84 11.61 -9.99
CA ALA A 38 -7.78 12.72 -10.02
C ALA A 38 -7.27 13.91 -9.19
N ALA A 39 -6.73 13.64 -8.00
CA ALA A 39 -6.21 14.68 -7.12
C ALA A 39 -4.93 15.34 -7.69
N TYR A 40 -4.03 14.57 -8.31
CA TYR A 40 -2.87 15.10 -9.03
C TYR A 40 -3.27 16.02 -10.17
N ASN A 41 -4.23 15.60 -10.98
CA ASN A 41 -4.74 16.40 -12.08
C ASN A 41 -5.32 17.74 -11.59
N GLU A 42 -6.08 17.73 -10.50
CA GLU A 42 -6.60 18.97 -9.91
C GLU A 42 -5.48 19.84 -9.31
N LEU A 43 -4.54 19.22 -8.60
CA LEU A 43 -3.41 19.90 -7.99
C LEU A 43 -2.54 20.62 -9.03
N SER A 44 -2.40 20.06 -10.23
CA SER A 44 -1.65 20.67 -11.34
C SER A 44 -2.29 21.94 -11.92
N ARG A 45 -3.59 22.17 -11.66
CA ARG A 45 -4.38 23.27 -12.26
C ARG A 45 -4.81 24.31 -11.23
N ILE A 46 -4.70 24.00 -9.94
CA ILE A 46 -5.23 24.86 -8.89
C ILE A 46 -4.35 26.10 -8.66
N SER A 47 -5.00 27.23 -8.39
CA SER A 47 -4.32 28.45 -7.97
C SER A 47 -3.50 28.22 -6.69
N PRO A 48 -2.22 28.63 -6.62
CA PRO A 48 -1.35 28.46 -5.45
C PRO A 48 -1.90 29.09 -4.16
N TRP A 49 -2.78 30.09 -4.30
CA TRP A 49 -3.38 30.79 -3.17
C TRP A 49 -4.47 29.98 -2.45
N ARG A 50 -4.94 28.89 -3.06
CA ARG A 50 -5.96 27.99 -2.49
C ARG A 50 -5.35 26.96 -1.54
N LYS A 51 -4.56 27.42 -0.56
CA LYS A 51 -3.79 26.59 0.38
C LYS A 51 -4.60 25.45 1.02
N ARG A 52 -5.82 25.74 1.47
CA ARG A 52 -6.70 24.72 2.08
C ARG A 52 -7.03 23.59 1.10
N ARG A 53 -7.33 23.92 -0.16
CA ARG A 53 -7.67 22.92 -1.17
C ARG A 53 -6.44 22.12 -1.61
N ILE A 54 -5.28 22.77 -1.72
CA ILE A 54 -4.00 22.11 -1.98
C ILE A 54 -3.72 21.05 -0.90
N SER A 55 -3.83 21.41 0.38
CA SER A 55 -3.62 20.48 1.49
C SER A 55 -4.60 19.30 1.45
N GLN A 56 -5.88 19.53 1.12
CA GLN A 56 -6.86 18.46 0.97
C GLN A 56 -6.49 17.48 -0.16
N LEU A 57 -6.05 17.99 -1.31
CA LEU A 57 -5.63 17.18 -2.46
C LEU A 57 -4.38 16.36 -2.10
N GLN A 58 -3.41 16.97 -1.44
CA GLN A 58 -2.21 16.28 -0.95
C GLN A 58 -2.56 15.16 0.05
N SER A 59 -3.48 15.40 0.99
CA SER A 59 -3.95 14.36 1.90
C SER A 59 -4.72 13.24 1.21
N GLN A 60 -5.41 13.53 0.10
CA GLN A 60 -6.07 12.50 -0.70
C GLN A 60 -5.04 11.63 -1.42
N ILE A 61 -4.05 12.25 -2.08
CA ILE A 61 -2.93 11.55 -2.73
C ILE A 61 -2.22 10.66 -1.72
N TRP A 62 -1.79 11.23 -0.60
CA TRP A 62 -1.03 10.51 0.43
C TRP A 62 -1.78 9.27 0.93
N ARG A 63 -3.10 9.36 1.18
CA ARG A 63 -3.87 8.20 1.65
C ARG A 63 -3.94 7.08 0.62
N ALA A 64 -4.15 7.43 -0.65
CA ALA A 64 -4.24 6.46 -1.73
C ALA A 64 -2.90 5.74 -1.95
N GLU A 65 -1.80 6.50 -2.02
CA GLU A 65 -0.46 5.94 -2.20
C GLU A 65 0.00 5.15 -0.99
N SER A 66 -0.26 5.66 0.23
CA SER A 66 0.12 4.95 1.46
C SER A 66 -0.57 3.61 1.57
N PHE A 67 -1.84 3.50 1.16
CA PHE A 67 -2.55 2.23 1.14
C PHE A 67 -1.86 1.18 0.25
N GLN A 68 -1.43 1.57 -0.95
CA GLN A 68 -0.71 0.69 -1.86
C GLN A 68 0.67 0.32 -1.29
N GLN A 69 1.36 1.30 -0.72
CA GLN A 69 2.68 1.12 -0.13
C GLN A 69 2.64 0.16 1.06
N TRP A 70 1.66 0.26 1.96
CA TRP A 70 1.53 -0.65 3.10
C TRP A 70 1.34 -2.10 2.67
N LEU A 71 0.57 -2.35 1.60
CA LEU A 71 0.42 -3.71 1.06
C LEU A 71 1.75 -4.23 0.49
N ALA A 72 2.50 -3.38 -0.23
CA ALA A 72 3.80 -3.76 -0.75
C ALA A 72 4.81 -4.06 0.37
N GLU A 73 4.80 -3.26 1.44
CA GLU A 73 5.64 -3.46 2.62
C GLU A 73 5.32 -4.78 3.32
N ILE A 74 4.04 -5.06 3.59
CA ILE A 74 3.60 -6.32 4.22
C ILE A 74 4.04 -7.54 3.39
N ILE A 75 3.88 -7.48 2.07
CA ILE A 75 4.33 -8.54 1.15
C ILE A 75 5.85 -8.72 1.24
N THR A 76 6.60 -7.63 1.22
CA THR A 76 8.07 -7.65 1.28
C THR A 76 8.57 -8.20 2.62
N GLU A 77 7.97 -7.77 3.72
CA GLU A 77 8.29 -8.26 5.07
C GLU A 77 8.01 -9.76 5.21
N GLY A 78 6.91 -10.26 4.62
CA GLY A 78 6.60 -11.68 4.60
C GLY A 78 7.63 -12.50 3.82
N ARG A 79 8.02 -12.04 2.63
CA ARG A 79 9.07 -12.69 1.81
C ARG A 79 10.42 -12.71 2.53
N HIS A 80 10.81 -11.59 3.14
CA HIS A 80 12.05 -11.52 3.91
C HIS A 80 12.02 -12.47 5.12
N SER A 81 10.87 -12.59 5.79
CA SER A 81 10.71 -13.51 6.92
C SER A 81 10.82 -14.98 6.49
N LEU A 82 10.38 -15.31 5.26
CA LEU A 82 10.56 -16.64 4.68
C LEU A 82 12.05 -16.94 4.41
N GLU A 83 12.76 -15.99 3.79
CA GLU A 83 14.20 -16.13 3.52
C GLU A 83 15.02 -16.35 4.80
N LEU A 84 14.67 -15.63 5.89
CA LEU A 84 15.30 -15.81 7.19
C LEU A 84 15.03 -17.20 7.77
N LEU A 85 13.78 -17.66 7.71
CA LEU A 85 13.40 -18.97 8.24
C LEU A 85 14.06 -20.12 7.46
N GLU A 86 14.12 -20.02 6.13
CA GLU A 86 14.77 -21.02 5.26
C GLU A 86 16.30 -20.99 5.37
N GLY A 87 16.90 -19.84 5.74
CA GLY A 87 18.34 -19.70 5.94
C GLY A 87 18.84 -20.15 7.32
N GLU A 88 17.93 -20.42 8.26
CA GLU A 88 18.23 -20.98 9.59
C GLU A 88 18.19 -22.53 9.63
N ASP A 89 17.68 -23.18 8.58
CA ASP A 89 17.67 -24.65 8.39
C ASP A 89 18.96 -25.16 7.72
#